data_AF-A0A0S8D8T3-F1
#
_entry.id   AF-A0A0S8D8T3-F1
#
_cell.length_a   1.000
_cell.length_b   1.000
_cell.length_c   1.000
_cell.angle_alpha   90.00
_cell.angle_beta   90.00
_cell.angle_gamma   90.00
#
_symmetry.space_group_name_H-M   'P 1'
#
loop_
_entity.id
_entity.type
_entity.pdbx_description
1 polymer ?
#
loop_
_entity_poly.entity_id
_entity_poly.type
_entity_poly.pdbx_seq_one_letter_code
_entity_poly.pdbx_strand_id
1 'polypeptide(L)'
;MLIVYTATAVEAPELKVQVTPPFSDRLLPYITYKEAWRGTPARKDDVAVPNILIVYGENEHSDVVAEAGKIGFYLGNWVEDIGFSVEHVKNRSMPSLLVNEKLIPELAPRNVIVVGKNNGLIKKYEIKFELPSVIYKEAEGRKLLFVGGNTKAGTIKAIRYMADVRLNFKSGAYKTFFNFVKLRGYIEKENRVAALETIESPIGLSACGRNMALAASAMTKAPQRVKRHVKYRNEILYRRLPKAVKEENKTVAANLWHEAMKTCYACHQSAGDIPRLRKFNPPESIHSKHHRVAAKFEFGNGCDTCHFEETRITGYD
;
A
#
# COMPACT_ATOMS: atom_id res chain seq x y z
N MET A 1 -3.14 -22.69 -38.34
CA MET A 1 -2.40 -21.44 -38.03
C MET A 1 -2.96 -20.89 -36.73
N LEU A 2 -2.30 -21.14 -35.59
CA LEU A 2 -2.76 -20.68 -34.27
C LEU A 2 -2.40 -19.20 -34.09
N ILE A 3 -3.41 -18.34 -33.98
CA ILE A 3 -3.22 -16.93 -33.63
C ILE A 3 -3.08 -16.84 -32.10
N VAL A 4 -1.86 -16.67 -31.63
CA VAL A 4 -1.55 -16.39 -30.22
C VAL A 4 -1.87 -14.92 -29.96
N TYR A 5 -3.02 -14.65 -29.34
CA TYR A 5 -3.36 -13.33 -28.84
C TYR A 5 -2.57 -13.06 -27.56
N THR A 6 -1.47 -12.32 -27.67
CA THR A 6 -0.80 -11.71 -26.51
C THR A 6 -1.65 -10.56 -26.01
N ALA A 7 -2.47 -10.81 -25.00
CA ALA A 7 -3.26 -9.78 -24.33
C ALA A 7 -2.32 -8.82 -23.58
N THR A 8 -2.09 -7.64 -24.16
CA THR A 8 -1.41 -6.54 -23.48
C THR A 8 -2.34 -6.00 -22.38
N ALA A 9 -1.79 -5.86 -21.17
CA ALA A 9 -2.52 -5.34 -20.02
C ALA A 9 -2.98 -3.89 -20.30
N VAL A 10 -4.26 -3.60 -20.12
CA VAL A 10 -4.82 -2.25 -20.26
C VAL A 10 -4.41 -1.45 -19.02
N GLU A 11 -3.47 -0.52 -19.18
CA GLU A 11 -3.01 0.35 -18.09
C GLU A 11 -4.00 1.48 -17.81
N ALA A 12 -4.13 1.84 -16.52
CA ALA A 12 -4.83 3.06 -16.07
C ALA A 12 -4.30 4.29 -16.83
N PRO A 13 -5.08 5.39 -16.98
CA PRO A 13 -4.63 6.57 -17.72
C PRO A 13 -3.23 6.96 -17.26
N GLU A 14 -2.25 6.82 -18.17
CA GLU A 14 -0.85 7.00 -17.83
C GLU A 14 -0.66 8.44 -17.34
N LEU A 15 -0.50 8.60 -16.03
CA LEU A 15 0.50 9.54 -15.57
C LEU A 15 1.81 9.02 -16.17
N LYS A 16 2.11 9.43 -17.41
CA LYS A 16 3.36 9.10 -18.11
C LYS A 16 4.50 9.56 -17.23
N VAL A 17 4.96 8.65 -16.38
CA VAL A 17 6.00 8.81 -15.38
C VAL A 17 6.88 7.60 -15.52
N GLN A 18 8.13 7.83 -15.88
CA GLN A 18 9.10 6.78 -16.09
C GLN A 18 9.64 6.32 -14.72
N VAL A 19 9.61 5.01 -14.46
CA VAL A 19 10.22 4.44 -13.26
C VAL A 19 11.49 3.71 -13.65
N THR A 20 12.62 4.09 -13.07
CA THR A 20 13.94 3.53 -13.42
C THR A 20 14.69 3.09 -12.15
N PRO A 21 15.09 1.80 -12.04
CA PRO A 21 14.68 0.68 -12.88
C PRO A 21 13.16 0.44 -12.82
N PRO A 22 12.54 -0.23 -13.81
CA PRO A 22 11.12 -0.52 -13.81
C PRO A 22 10.64 -1.12 -12.49
N PHE A 23 9.54 -0.57 -11.95
CA PHE A 23 8.91 -1.02 -10.70
C PHE A 23 9.73 -0.84 -9.40
N SER A 24 10.88 -0.17 -9.45
CA SER A 24 11.69 0.10 -8.25
C SER A 24 10.97 0.95 -7.19
N ASP A 25 10.04 1.81 -7.61
CA ASP A 25 9.10 2.54 -6.75
C ASP A 25 8.22 1.62 -5.87
N ARG A 26 8.14 0.32 -6.18
CA ARG A 26 7.40 -0.67 -5.40
C ARG A 26 8.24 -1.33 -4.32
N LEU A 27 9.57 -1.23 -4.38
CA LEU A 27 10.48 -2.00 -3.51
C LEU A 27 11.02 -1.20 -2.32
N LEU A 28 10.85 0.12 -2.34
CA LEU A 28 11.27 0.97 -1.24
C LEU A 28 10.50 0.61 0.06
N PRO A 29 11.19 0.40 1.19
CA PRO A 29 10.53 0.13 2.47
C PRO A 29 10.01 1.44 3.08
N TYR A 30 8.82 1.84 2.67
CA TYR A 30 8.18 3.11 3.06
C TYR A 30 7.89 3.24 4.55
N ILE A 31 7.59 2.12 5.19
CA ILE A 31 7.40 2.03 6.63
C ILE A 31 8.33 0.97 7.22
N THR A 32 8.53 1.07 8.52
CA THR A 32 9.14 0.02 9.34
C THR A 32 8.25 -0.22 10.55
N TYR A 33 8.55 -1.26 11.31
CA TYR A 33 7.83 -1.59 12.53
C TYR A 33 8.74 -1.32 13.73
N LYS A 34 8.19 -0.68 14.75
CA LYS A 34 8.89 -0.42 16.00
C LYS A 34 8.01 -0.74 17.20
N GLU A 35 8.64 -1.04 18.32
CA GLU A 35 7.97 -1.00 19.62
C GLU A 35 7.59 0.45 19.94
N ALA A 36 6.35 0.64 20.39
CA ALA A 36 5.86 1.94 20.86
C ALA A 36 5.04 1.79 22.14
N TRP A 37 4.94 2.92 22.86
CA TRP A 37 4.12 3.07 24.08
C TRP A 37 4.50 2.09 25.19
N ARG A 38 5.79 1.77 25.28
CA ARG A 38 6.36 0.95 26.36
C ARG A 38 5.97 1.52 27.72
N GLY A 39 5.62 0.63 28.65
CA GLY A 39 5.15 1.02 30.00
C GLY A 39 3.67 1.41 30.08
N THR A 40 2.91 1.30 28.98
CA THR A 40 1.45 1.51 28.98
C THR A 40 0.71 0.21 28.63
N PRO A 41 -0.58 0.07 29.01
CA PRO A 41 -1.43 -1.02 28.53
C PRO A 41 -1.61 -1.03 27.00
N ALA A 42 -1.32 0.08 26.33
CA ALA A 42 -1.37 0.21 24.88
C ALA A 42 -0.06 -0.19 24.18
N ARG A 43 0.94 -0.72 24.91
CA ARG A 43 2.20 -1.19 24.34
C ARG A 43 1.96 -2.11 23.14
N LYS A 44 2.66 -1.82 22.04
CA LYS A 44 2.72 -2.71 20.88
C LYS A 44 4.16 -2.81 20.38
N ASP A 45 4.58 -4.02 20.02
CA ASP A 45 5.93 -4.26 19.51
C ASP A 45 6.03 -4.10 17.97
N ASP A 46 4.92 -3.81 17.30
CA ASP A 46 4.84 -3.79 15.83
C ASP A 46 4.05 -2.60 15.23
N VAL A 47 4.24 -1.41 15.80
CA VAL A 47 3.65 -0.17 15.32
C VAL A 47 4.29 0.23 14.00
N ALA A 48 3.46 0.41 12.96
CA ALA A 48 3.91 0.92 11.67
C ALA A 48 4.33 2.39 11.83
N VAL A 49 5.57 2.73 11.45
CA VAL A 49 6.09 4.10 11.46
C VAL A 49 6.79 4.42 10.13
N PRO A 50 6.83 5.70 9.69
CA PRO A 50 7.51 6.07 8.46
C PRO A 50 9.01 5.75 8.56
N ASN A 51 9.54 5.07 7.54
CA ASN A 51 10.96 4.73 7.43
C ASN A 51 11.67 5.56 6.35
N ILE A 52 11.05 6.68 5.99
CA ILE A 52 11.46 7.57 4.91
C ILE A 52 11.42 9.02 5.38
N LEU A 53 12.37 9.80 4.88
CA LEU A 53 12.28 11.26 4.85
C LEU A 53 12.00 11.75 3.44
N ILE A 54 11.19 12.78 3.32
CA ILE A 54 10.96 13.51 2.08
C ILE A 54 11.87 14.72 2.11
N VAL A 55 12.73 14.84 1.10
CA VAL A 55 13.75 15.87 1.04
C VAL A 55 13.47 16.77 -0.15
N TYR A 56 13.54 18.08 0.08
CA TYR A 56 13.53 19.09 -0.97
C TYR A 56 14.76 19.99 -0.83
N GLY A 57 15.18 20.59 -1.95
CA GLY A 57 16.30 21.53 -1.91
C GLY A 57 15.87 22.93 -1.49
N GLU A 58 16.81 23.71 -0.96
CA GLU A 58 16.52 25.06 -0.44
C GLU A 58 15.94 26.00 -1.49
N ASN A 59 16.36 25.84 -2.75
CA ASN A 59 15.94 26.66 -3.89
C ASN A 59 14.88 25.96 -4.75
N GLU A 60 14.17 24.97 -4.21
CA GLU A 60 13.08 24.32 -4.93
C GLU A 60 11.83 25.21 -4.95
N HIS A 61 11.06 25.14 -6.04
CA HIS A 61 9.88 26.00 -6.20
C HIS A 61 8.84 25.69 -5.12
N SER A 62 8.22 26.72 -4.53
CA SER A 62 7.23 26.58 -3.45
C SER A 62 6.08 25.62 -3.80
N ASP A 63 5.49 25.72 -5.00
CA ASP A 63 4.48 24.77 -5.50
C ASP A 63 4.94 23.29 -5.47
N VAL A 64 6.21 23.03 -5.79
CA VAL A 64 6.78 21.67 -5.77
C VAL A 64 6.87 21.16 -4.33
N VAL A 65 7.33 22.02 -3.40
CA VAL A 65 7.41 21.71 -1.97
C VAL A 65 6.01 21.49 -1.38
N ALA A 66 5.05 22.34 -1.72
CA ALA A 66 3.66 22.21 -1.28
C ALA A 66 3.04 20.89 -1.79
N GLU A 67 3.26 20.54 -3.06
CA GLU A 67 2.75 19.29 -3.62
C GLU A 67 3.44 18.06 -3.00
N ALA A 68 4.72 18.16 -2.62
CA ALA A 68 5.43 17.10 -1.88
C ALA A 68 4.75 16.78 -0.54
N GLY A 69 4.02 17.74 0.05
CA GLY A 69 3.18 17.51 1.22
C GLY A 69 2.18 16.36 1.05
N LYS A 70 1.70 16.09 -0.18
CA LYS A 70 0.81 14.95 -0.46
C LYS A 70 1.50 13.59 -0.25
N ILE A 71 2.79 13.50 -0.58
CA ILE A 71 3.59 12.30 -0.29
C ILE A 71 3.62 12.08 1.23
N GLY A 72 3.86 13.15 2.00
CA GLY A 72 3.83 13.13 3.46
C GLY A 72 2.49 12.69 4.03
N PHE A 73 1.39 13.27 3.53
CA PHE A 73 0.02 12.90 3.92
C PHE A 73 -0.26 11.41 3.72
N TYR A 74 0.06 10.85 2.54
CA TYR A 74 -0.18 9.43 2.30
C TYR A 74 0.77 8.52 3.08
N LEU A 75 2.00 8.93 3.40
CA LEU A 75 2.85 8.17 4.32
C LEU A 75 2.28 8.16 5.74
N GLY A 76 1.77 9.29 6.21
CA GLY A 76 1.10 9.41 7.52
C GLY A 76 -0.09 8.46 7.66
N ASN A 77 -0.84 8.23 6.58
CA ASN A 77 -1.97 7.29 6.58
C ASN A 77 -1.58 5.82 6.86
N TRP A 78 -0.32 5.44 6.80
CA TRP A 78 0.13 4.06 7.08
C TRP A 78 0.48 3.83 8.54
N VAL A 79 0.68 4.91 9.30
CA VAL A 79 1.14 4.87 10.67
C VAL A 79 -0.02 4.45 11.57
N GLU A 80 0.25 3.58 12.55
CA GLU A 80 -0.72 3.32 13.60
C GLU A 80 -0.66 4.48 14.61
N ASP A 81 -1.75 5.22 14.73
CA ASP A 81 -1.86 6.33 15.66
C ASP A 81 -2.62 5.90 16.93
N ILE A 82 -2.21 6.45 18.08
CA ILE A 82 -3.05 6.55 19.27
C ILE A 82 -3.36 8.03 19.52
N GLY A 83 -3.96 8.67 18.50
CA GLY A 83 -4.54 10.01 18.57
C GLY A 83 -3.61 11.08 19.16
N PHE A 84 -2.74 11.67 18.35
CA PHE A 84 -2.19 12.98 18.72
C PHE A 84 -3.31 14.02 18.70
N SER A 85 -3.45 14.79 19.78
CA SER A 85 -4.37 15.92 19.80
C SER A 85 -3.90 17.03 18.85
N VAL A 86 -4.84 17.87 18.42
CA VAL A 86 -4.56 19.06 17.56
C VAL A 86 -3.50 19.98 18.20
N GLU A 87 -3.44 20.06 19.53
CA GLU A 87 -2.42 20.85 20.24
C GLU A 87 -1.01 20.26 20.13
N HIS A 88 -0.85 18.95 20.21
CA HIS A 88 0.44 18.30 19.99
C HIS A 88 0.98 18.55 18.58
N VAL A 89 0.07 18.61 17.59
CA VAL A 89 0.41 18.97 16.20
C VAL A 89 0.84 20.44 16.12
N LYS A 90 0.09 21.36 16.76
CA LYS A 90 0.40 22.79 16.78
C LYS A 90 1.75 23.09 17.45
N ASN A 91 2.10 22.37 18.50
CA ASN A 91 3.33 22.56 19.26
C ASN A 91 4.58 21.95 18.60
N ARG A 92 4.49 21.47 17.35
CA ARG A 92 5.59 20.90 16.57
C ARG A 92 6.35 19.77 17.28
N SER A 93 5.73 19.10 18.23
CA SER A 93 6.33 17.94 18.92
C SER A 93 6.39 16.69 18.03
N MET A 94 6.00 16.81 16.75
CA MET A 94 6.07 15.74 15.77
C MET A 94 7.33 15.88 14.90
N PRO A 95 8.10 14.79 14.72
CA PRO A 95 9.25 14.81 13.82
C PRO A 95 8.80 15.09 12.38
N SER A 96 9.42 16.07 11.74
CA SER A 96 9.12 16.44 10.35
C SER A 96 9.44 15.31 9.39
N LEU A 97 8.46 14.92 8.56
CA LEU A 97 8.66 13.99 7.45
C LEU A 97 9.20 14.68 6.19
N LEU A 98 8.89 15.97 6.02
CA LEU A 98 9.37 16.81 4.93
C LEU A 98 10.47 17.73 5.48
N VAL A 99 11.69 17.59 4.98
CA VAL A 99 12.87 18.30 5.49
C VAL A 99 13.68 18.93 4.35
N ASN A 100 14.35 20.03 4.66
CA ASN A 100 15.34 20.62 3.76
C ASN A 100 16.58 19.71 3.70
N GLU A 101 17.22 19.66 2.53
CA GLU A 101 18.40 18.83 2.30
C GLU A 101 19.58 19.05 3.25
N LYS A 102 19.71 20.25 3.82
CA LYS A 102 20.75 20.56 4.80
C LYS A 102 20.65 19.70 6.06
N LEU A 103 19.46 19.17 6.38
CA LEU A 103 19.19 18.35 7.56
C LEU A 103 19.49 16.85 7.35
N ILE A 104 19.80 16.41 6.12
CA ILE A 104 20.02 14.99 5.83
C ILE A 104 21.22 14.39 6.58
N PRO A 105 22.40 15.05 6.65
CA PRO A 105 23.58 14.47 7.31
C PRO A 105 23.32 14.14 8.79
N GLU A 106 22.42 14.87 9.44
CA GLU A 106 22.07 14.73 10.85
C GLU A 106 21.03 13.62 11.11
N LEU A 107 20.41 13.07 10.06
CA LEU A 107 19.24 12.16 10.16
C LEU A 107 19.52 10.73 9.65
N ALA A 108 20.80 10.33 9.56
CA ALA A 108 21.22 9.01 9.06
C ALA A 108 20.66 7.83 9.91
N PRO A 109 20.39 6.64 9.32
CA PRO A 109 20.39 6.24 7.92
C PRO A 109 18.96 5.92 7.42
N ARG A 110 18.06 6.90 7.37
CA ARG A 110 16.70 6.67 6.82
C ARG A 110 16.75 6.62 5.29
N ASN A 111 15.81 5.87 4.70
CA ASN A 111 15.57 5.94 3.26
C ASN A 111 15.02 7.32 2.89
N VAL A 112 15.22 7.75 1.66
CA VAL A 112 14.90 9.13 1.27
C VAL A 112 14.13 9.18 -0.04
N ILE A 113 13.06 9.99 -0.06
CA ILE A 113 12.43 10.45 -1.29
C ILE A 113 12.93 11.87 -1.54
N VAL A 114 13.74 12.05 -2.58
CA VAL A 114 14.24 13.38 -2.99
C VAL A 114 13.28 13.94 -4.01
N VAL A 115 12.69 15.09 -3.73
CA VAL A 115 11.67 15.72 -4.56
C VAL A 115 12.23 16.94 -5.28
N GLY A 116 11.94 17.03 -6.58
CA GLY A 116 12.34 18.14 -7.42
C GLY A 116 13.73 17.95 -8.03
N LYS A 117 14.23 19.01 -8.65
CA LYS A 117 15.50 19.02 -9.40
C LYS A 117 16.54 19.96 -8.80
N ASN A 118 16.12 20.92 -7.99
CA ASN A 118 17.00 21.93 -7.41
C ASN A 118 17.48 21.49 -6.02
N ASN A 119 18.18 20.36 -5.96
CA ASN A 119 18.67 19.73 -4.74
C ASN A 119 20.13 19.28 -4.91
N GLY A 120 20.97 19.48 -3.90
CA GLY A 120 22.35 19.02 -3.83
C GLY A 120 22.51 17.50 -3.98
N LEU A 121 21.55 16.68 -3.54
CA LEU A 121 21.56 15.23 -3.83
C LEU A 121 21.35 14.93 -5.31
N ILE A 122 20.54 15.72 -6.03
CA ILE A 122 20.37 15.57 -7.48
C ILE A 122 21.72 15.77 -8.18
N LYS A 123 22.48 16.80 -7.78
CA LYS A 123 23.84 17.05 -8.29
C LYS A 123 24.81 15.95 -7.88
N LYS A 124 24.86 15.59 -6.59
CA LYS A 124 25.76 14.57 -6.03
C LYS A 124 25.63 13.21 -6.73
N TYR A 125 24.40 12.80 -7.03
CA TYR A 125 24.13 11.50 -7.67
C TYR A 125 23.90 11.60 -9.17
N GLU A 126 24.21 12.75 -9.77
CA GLU A 126 24.14 13.02 -11.21
C GLU A 126 22.78 12.64 -11.83
N ILE A 127 21.71 12.92 -11.10
CA ILE A 127 20.35 12.59 -11.53
C ILE A 127 19.91 13.60 -12.59
N LYS A 128 19.52 13.09 -13.76
CA LYS A 128 18.93 13.88 -14.85
C LYS A 128 17.51 13.41 -15.10
N PHE A 129 16.58 14.37 -15.11
CA PHE A 129 15.19 14.11 -15.47
C PHE A 129 14.95 14.60 -16.90
N GLU A 130 14.78 13.68 -17.84
CA GLU A 130 14.37 14.01 -19.22
C GLU A 130 12.84 14.11 -19.33
N LEU A 131 12.14 13.28 -18.57
CA LEU A 131 10.69 13.19 -18.46
C LEU A 131 10.29 13.28 -16.98
N PRO A 132 8.98 13.38 -16.67
CA PRO A 132 8.49 13.08 -15.33
C PRO A 132 8.94 11.66 -14.95
N SER A 133 9.70 11.51 -13.87
CA SER A 133 10.32 10.23 -13.53
C SER A 133 10.43 10.00 -12.02
N VAL A 134 10.56 8.72 -11.69
CA VAL A 134 10.93 8.19 -10.39
C VAL A 134 12.17 7.32 -10.57
N ILE A 135 13.31 7.77 -10.04
CA ILE A 135 14.60 7.11 -10.22
C ILE A 135 15.06 6.56 -8.88
N TYR A 136 15.32 5.26 -8.84
CA TYR A 136 15.84 4.56 -7.68
C TYR A 136 17.36 4.45 -7.73
N LYS A 137 18.03 4.73 -6.61
CA LYS A 137 19.44 4.39 -6.38
C LYS A 137 19.64 3.84 -4.98
N GLU A 138 20.64 3.01 -4.82
CA GLU A 138 21.21 2.69 -3.51
C GLU A 138 22.59 3.33 -3.44
N ALA A 139 22.86 4.03 -2.34
CA ALA A 139 24.16 4.64 -2.10
C ALA A 139 24.36 4.78 -0.60
N GLU A 140 25.58 4.61 -0.09
CA GLU A 140 25.91 4.87 1.32
C GLU A 140 24.97 4.13 2.31
N GLY A 141 24.59 2.89 1.99
CA GLY A 141 23.72 2.06 2.83
C GLY A 141 22.25 2.50 2.88
N ARG A 142 21.83 3.49 2.07
CA ARG A 142 20.46 3.99 2.01
C ARG A 142 19.84 3.78 0.63
N LYS A 143 18.52 3.59 0.62
CA LYS A 143 17.71 3.56 -0.60
C LYS A 143 17.16 4.96 -0.87
N LEU A 144 17.41 5.45 -2.07
CA LEU A 144 17.07 6.78 -2.54
C LEU A 144 16.06 6.68 -3.68
N LEU A 145 15.04 7.52 -3.63
CA LEU A 145 14.03 7.61 -4.68
C LEU A 145 13.91 9.08 -5.11
N PHE A 146 14.44 9.40 -6.28
CA PHE A 146 14.39 10.74 -6.85
C PHE A 146 13.11 10.91 -7.66
N VAL A 147 12.31 11.91 -7.33
CA VAL A 147 10.98 12.16 -7.91
C VAL A 147 10.97 13.56 -8.51
N GLY A 148 10.92 13.65 -9.83
CA GLY A 148 11.05 14.94 -10.51
C GLY A 148 10.79 14.89 -12.00
N GLY A 149 10.95 16.03 -12.66
CA GLY A 149 10.87 16.19 -14.11
C GLY A 149 11.75 17.33 -14.60
N ASN A 150 11.99 17.42 -15.90
CA ASN A 150 12.75 18.52 -16.50
C ASN A 150 12.15 19.91 -16.22
N THR A 151 10.82 19.96 -16.06
CA THR A 151 10.01 21.17 -15.82
C THR A 151 9.29 21.10 -14.47
N LYS A 152 8.81 22.25 -13.99
CA LYS A 152 7.93 22.33 -12.80
C LYS A 152 6.70 21.44 -12.96
N ALA A 153 6.02 21.56 -14.11
CA ALA A 153 4.84 20.74 -14.42
C ALA A 153 5.17 19.24 -14.43
N GLY A 154 6.30 18.85 -15.03
CA GLY A 154 6.76 17.46 -15.02
C GLY A 154 7.07 16.94 -13.61
N THR A 155 7.68 17.77 -12.77
CA THR A 155 7.95 17.46 -11.36
C THR A 155 6.65 17.25 -10.58
N ILE A 156 5.69 18.16 -10.69
CA ILE A 156 4.37 18.03 -10.05
C ILE A 156 3.66 16.74 -10.52
N LYS A 157 3.76 16.40 -11.81
CA LYS A 157 3.21 15.15 -12.34
C LYS A 157 3.84 13.90 -11.71
N ALA A 158 5.16 13.88 -11.55
CA ALA A 158 5.87 12.79 -10.89
C ALA A 158 5.48 12.67 -9.40
N ILE A 159 5.34 13.79 -8.70
CA ILE A 159 4.88 13.83 -7.30
C ILE A 159 3.46 13.27 -7.18
N ARG A 160 2.53 13.70 -8.03
CA ARG A 160 1.15 13.19 -8.05
C ARG A 160 1.10 11.70 -8.32
N TYR A 161 1.91 11.21 -9.25
CA TYR A 161 2.04 9.77 -9.47
C TYR A 161 2.50 9.04 -8.19
N MET A 162 3.54 9.54 -7.53
CA MET A 162 4.03 8.93 -6.30
C MET A 162 3.00 8.96 -5.17
N ALA A 163 2.34 10.09 -4.96
CA ALA A 163 1.32 10.27 -3.93
C ALA A 163 0.04 9.48 -4.24
N ASP A 164 -0.64 9.83 -5.33
CA ASP A 164 -2.01 9.41 -5.62
C ASP A 164 -2.11 8.00 -6.20
N VAL A 165 -1.08 7.53 -6.91
CA VAL A 165 -1.07 6.21 -7.54
C VAL A 165 -0.28 5.19 -6.71
N ARG A 166 0.90 5.56 -6.18
CA ARG A 166 1.78 4.60 -5.50
C ARG A 166 1.53 4.51 -4.00
N LEU A 167 1.71 5.60 -3.28
CA LEU A 167 1.61 5.61 -1.81
C LEU A 167 0.17 5.42 -1.33
N ASN A 168 -0.79 6.10 -1.96
CA ASN A 168 -2.21 5.92 -1.68
C ASN A 168 -2.64 4.45 -1.84
N PHE A 169 -2.26 3.82 -2.95
CA PHE A 169 -2.58 2.41 -3.17
C PHE A 169 -1.97 1.51 -2.11
N LYS A 170 -0.65 1.64 -1.87
CA LYS A 170 0.04 0.76 -0.90
C LYS A 170 -0.53 0.93 0.51
N SER A 171 -0.93 2.14 0.90
CA SER A 171 -1.63 2.41 2.17
C SER A 171 -2.88 1.55 2.28
N GLY A 172 -3.75 1.63 1.27
CA GLY A 172 -5.01 0.89 1.26
C GLY A 172 -4.79 -0.62 1.17
N ALA A 173 -3.88 -1.08 0.32
CA ALA A 173 -3.63 -2.49 0.08
C ALA A 173 -3.17 -3.22 1.35
N TYR A 174 -2.25 -2.62 2.14
CA TYR A 174 -1.78 -3.24 3.38
C TYR A 174 -2.83 -3.21 4.49
N LYS A 175 -3.63 -2.15 4.60
CA LYS A 175 -4.78 -2.13 5.52
C LYS A 175 -5.78 -3.23 5.19
N THR A 176 -6.16 -3.38 3.92
CA THR A 176 -7.01 -4.50 3.50
C THR A 176 -6.36 -5.83 3.84
N PHE A 177 -5.07 -6.01 3.53
CA PHE A 177 -4.35 -7.25 3.76
C PHE A 177 -4.41 -7.68 5.23
N PHE A 178 -4.14 -6.77 6.17
CA PHE A 178 -4.24 -7.08 7.60
C PHE A 178 -5.68 -7.25 8.10
N ASN A 179 -6.63 -6.46 7.58
CA ASN A 179 -8.03 -6.57 7.98
C ASN A 179 -8.70 -7.84 7.43
N PHE A 180 -8.19 -8.38 6.31
CA PHE A 180 -8.69 -9.62 5.72
C PHE A 180 -8.46 -10.80 6.66
N VAL A 181 -7.25 -10.95 7.22
CA VAL A 181 -6.97 -11.99 8.22
C VAL A 181 -7.66 -11.74 9.56
N LYS A 182 -7.79 -10.47 10.00
CA LYS A 182 -8.57 -10.15 11.22
C LYS A 182 -10.04 -10.55 11.09
N LEU A 183 -10.64 -10.33 9.92
CA LEU A 183 -12.04 -10.69 9.71
C LEU A 183 -12.25 -12.19 9.90
N ARG A 184 -11.35 -13.04 9.38
CA ARG A 184 -11.40 -14.49 9.65
C ARG A 184 -11.40 -14.76 11.15
N GLY A 185 -10.45 -14.16 11.87
CA GLY A 185 -10.35 -14.26 13.32
C GLY A 185 -11.64 -13.90 14.05
N TYR A 186 -12.25 -12.76 13.68
CA TYR A 186 -13.50 -12.31 14.29
C TYR A 186 -14.69 -13.22 13.95
N ILE A 187 -14.77 -13.76 12.73
CA ILE A 187 -15.80 -14.74 12.35
C ILE A 187 -15.62 -16.04 13.16
N GLU A 188 -14.39 -16.56 13.25
CA GLU A 188 -14.12 -17.83 13.91
C GLU A 188 -14.28 -17.77 15.43
N LYS A 189 -13.96 -16.63 16.04
CA LYS A 189 -14.17 -16.34 17.46
C LYS A 189 -15.56 -15.74 17.76
N GLU A 190 -16.47 -15.73 16.77
CA GLU A 190 -17.86 -15.28 16.90
C GLU A 190 -18.02 -13.82 17.38
N ASN A 191 -17.00 -12.99 17.16
CA ASN A 191 -17.03 -11.56 17.45
C ASN A 191 -17.72 -10.80 16.31
N ARG A 192 -19.05 -10.90 16.29
CA ARG A 192 -19.92 -10.28 15.27
C ARG A 192 -19.69 -8.77 15.10
N VAL A 193 -19.55 -8.04 16.21
CA VAL A 193 -19.40 -6.58 16.18
C VAL A 193 -18.11 -6.21 15.46
N ALA A 194 -16.98 -6.77 15.87
CA ALA A 194 -15.69 -6.50 15.23
C ALA A 194 -15.66 -6.98 13.77
N ALA A 195 -16.31 -8.10 13.46
CA ALA A 195 -16.44 -8.60 12.08
C ALA A 195 -17.19 -7.60 11.19
N LEU A 196 -18.34 -7.09 11.63
CA LEU A 196 -19.12 -6.10 10.88
C LEU A 196 -18.39 -4.78 10.74
N GLU A 197 -17.79 -4.26 11.82
CA GLU A 197 -16.97 -3.05 11.75
C GLU A 197 -15.81 -3.20 10.75
N THR A 198 -15.19 -4.38 10.70
CA THR A 198 -14.10 -4.65 9.74
C THR A 198 -14.58 -4.68 8.29
N ILE A 199 -15.80 -5.16 8.03
CA ILE A 199 -16.41 -5.19 6.70
C ILE A 199 -16.86 -3.78 6.26
N GLU A 200 -17.57 -3.08 7.13
CA GLU A 200 -18.24 -1.82 6.82
C GLU A 200 -17.29 -0.61 6.88
N SER A 201 -16.16 -0.74 7.58
CA SER A 201 -15.19 0.36 7.71
C SER A 201 -14.54 0.77 6.38
N PRO A 202 -14.46 2.09 6.07
CA PRO A 202 -13.71 2.64 4.94
C PRO A 202 -12.18 2.35 4.97
N ILE A 203 -11.65 1.97 6.13
CA ILE A 203 -10.25 1.56 6.32
C ILE A 203 -10.11 0.05 6.53
N GLY A 204 -11.22 -0.69 6.55
CA GLY A 204 -11.34 -2.13 6.71
C GLY A 204 -11.07 -2.91 5.41
N LEU A 205 -12.07 -3.65 4.93
CA LEU A 205 -12.00 -4.45 3.69
C LEU A 205 -12.35 -3.68 2.41
N SER A 206 -12.85 -2.47 2.59
CA SER A 206 -13.20 -1.53 1.55
C SER A 206 -11.98 -0.96 0.81
N ALA A 207 -10.74 -1.22 1.22
CA ALA A 207 -9.57 -0.65 0.55
C ALA A 207 -9.12 -1.41 -0.73
N CYS A 208 -9.70 -2.58 -1.03
CA CYS A 208 -9.84 -3.00 -2.43
C CYS A 208 -10.94 -2.19 -3.12
N GLY A 209 -12.07 -1.92 -2.46
CA GLY A 209 -13.16 -1.06 -2.94
C GLY A 209 -12.76 0.36 -3.31
N ARG A 210 -11.94 1.07 -2.53
CA ARG A 210 -11.49 2.44 -2.83
C ARG A 210 -10.61 2.47 -4.08
N ASN A 211 -9.64 1.56 -4.16
CA ASN A 211 -8.78 1.44 -5.34
C ASN A 211 -9.55 0.92 -6.57
N MET A 212 -10.54 0.02 -6.36
CA MET A 212 -11.43 -0.47 -7.41
C MET A 212 -12.45 0.58 -7.86
N ALA A 213 -12.92 1.44 -6.96
CA ALA A 213 -13.80 2.58 -7.28
C ALA A 213 -13.03 3.61 -8.11
N LEU A 214 -11.77 3.88 -7.76
CA LEU A 214 -10.87 4.68 -8.59
C LEU A 214 -10.57 4.00 -9.94
N ALA A 215 -10.55 2.67 -9.98
CA ALA A 215 -10.40 1.89 -11.21
C ALA A 215 -11.74 1.61 -11.92
N ALA A 216 -12.88 2.14 -11.46
CA ALA A 216 -14.20 1.79 -12.01
C ALA A 216 -14.34 2.18 -13.49
N SER A 217 -13.74 3.31 -13.89
CA SER A 217 -13.67 3.74 -15.29
C SER A 217 -12.75 2.86 -16.16
N ALA A 218 -11.77 2.18 -15.56
CA ALA A 218 -10.98 1.17 -16.26
C ALA A 218 -11.74 -0.17 -16.38
N MET A 219 -12.56 -0.49 -15.38
CA MET A 219 -13.39 -1.70 -15.36
C MET A 219 -14.44 -1.74 -16.46
N THR A 220 -14.94 -0.60 -16.95
CA THR A 220 -15.86 -0.57 -18.11
C THR A 220 -15.24 -1.14 -19.38
N LYS A 221 -13.91 -1.05 -19.53
CA LYS A 221 -13.16 -1.61 -20.67
C LYS A 221 -12.60 -3.01 -20.42
N ALA A 222 -12.71 -3.53 -19.20
CA ALA A 222 -12.20 -4.86 -18.87
C ALA A 222 -12.96 -5.98 -19.61
N PRO A 223 -12.30 -7.12 -19.90
CA PRO A 223 -12.96 -8.29 -20.46
C PRO A 223 -14.14 -8.75 -19.60
N GLN A 224 -15.20 -9.29 -20.23
CA GLN A 224 -16.41 -9.69 -19.50
C GLN A 224 -16.15 -10.71 -18.38
N ARG A 225 -15.18 -11.62 -18.57
CA ARG A 225 -14.74 -12.55 -17.51
C ARG A 225 -14.24 -11.83 -16.26
N VAL A 226 -13.43 -10.77 -16.44
CA VAL A 226 -12.89 -9.96 -15.33
C VAL A 226 -14.02 -9.19 -14.65
N LYS A 227 -14.95 -8.61 -15.43
CA LYS A 227 -16.13 -7.93 -14.89
C LYS A 227 -16.99 -8.87 -14.05
N ARG A 228 -17.27 -10.08 -14.54
CA ARG A 228 -18.03 -11.11 -13.79
C ARG A 228 -17.32 -11.50 -12.50
N HIS A 229 -16.01 -11.73 -12.55
CA HIS A 229 -15.20 -12.07 -11.38
C HIS A 229 -15.22 -10.98 -10.31
N VAL A 230 -15.00 -9.72 -10.72
CA VAL A 230 -15.05 -8.57 -9.80
C VAL A 230 -16.46 -8.36 -9.23
N LYS A 231 -17.50 -8.51 -10.06
CA LYS A 231 -18.90 -8.44 -9.61
C LYS A 231 -19.18 -9.51 -8.55
N TYR A 232 -18.73 -10.74 -8.78
CA TYR A 232 -18.89 -11.85 -7.85
C TYR A 232 -18.17 -11.61 -6.52
N ARG A 233 -16.91 -11.20 -6.58
CA ARG A 233 -16.11 -10.81 -5.40
C ARG A 233 -16.79 -9.73 -4.57
N ASN A 234 -17.30 -8.68 -5.23
CA ASN A 234 -17.97 -7.57 -4.55
C ASN A 234 -19.32 -7.99 -3.94
N GLU A 235 -20.05 -8.87 -4.63
CA GLU A 235 -21.29 -9.45 -4.12
C GLU A 235 -21.06 -10.26 -2.84
N ILE A 236 -19.97 -11.02 -2.77
CA ILE A 236 -19.58 -11.72 -1.55
C ILE A 236 -19.31 -10.71 -0.44
N LEU A 237 -18.38 -9.78 -0.67
CA LEU A 237 -17.84 -8.93 0.40
C LEU A 237 -18.78 -7.84 0.90
N TYR A 238 -19.62 -7.28 0.04
CA TYR A 238 -20.50 -6.17 0.42
C TYR A 238 -21.95 -6.57 0.67
N ARG A 239 -22.35 -7.80 0.30
CA ARG A 239 -23.73 -8.26 0.50
C ARG A 239 -23.81 -9.59 1.26
N ARG A 240 -23.27 -10.67 0.69
CA ARG A 240 -23.48 -12.02 1.23
C ARG A 240 -22.79 -12.22 2.58
N LEU A 241 -21.52 -11.81 2.67
CA LEU A 241 -20.71 -11.97 3.88
C LEU A 241 -21.24 -11.13 5.05
N PRO A 242 -21.48 -9.81 4.92
CA PRO A 242 -22.09 -9.03 6.00
C PRO A 242 -23.48 -9.54 6.39
N LYS A 243 -24.27 -10.06 5.44
CA LYS A 243 -25.55 -10.73 5.76
C LYS A 243 -25.33 -11.97 6.64
N ALA A 244 -24.43 -12.88 6.25
CA ALA A 244 -24.15 -14.08 7.02
C ALA A 244 -23.62 -13.78 8.44
N VAL A 245 -22.80 -12.73 8.59
CA VAL A 245 -22.34 -12.26 9.91
C VAL A 245 -23.49 -11.66 10.73
N LYS A 246 -24.43 -10.92 10.11
CA LYS A 246 -25.63 -10.40 10.80
C LYS A 246 -26.59 -11.49 11.25
N GLU A 247 -26.66 -12.58 10.48
CA GLU A 247 -27.47 -13.77 10.77
C GLU A 247 -26.76 -14.77 11.70
N GLU A 248 -25.56 -14.43 12.20
CA GLU A 248 -24.77 -15.26 13.13
C GLU A 248 -24.45 -16.66 12.59
N ASN A 249 -24.44 -16.82 11.26
CA ASN A 249 -24.13 -18.08 10.61
C ASN A 249 -22.63 -18.19 10.35
N LYS A 250 -21.87 -18.60 11.39
CA LYS A 250 -20.42 -18.75 11.36
C LYS A 250 -19.93 -19.59 10.17
N THR A 251 -20.54 -20.74 9.92
CA THR A 251 -20.14 -21.65 8.83
C THR A 251 -20.29 -20.99 7.47
N VAL A 252 -21.44 -20.34 7.22
CA VAL A 252 -21.67 -19.62 5.97
C VAL A 252 -20.74 -18.41 5.85
N ALA A 253 -20.53 -17.65 6.93
CA ALA A 253 -19.62 -16.51 6.94
C ALA A 253 -18.17 -16.92 6.65
N ALA A 254 -17.68 -18.00 7.25
CA ALA A 254 -16.34 -18.54 7.02
C ALA A 254 -16.16 -19.00 5.56
N ASN A 255 -17.15 -19.70 5.01
CA ASN A 255 -17.13 -20.14 3.60
C ASN A 255 -17.13 -18.95 2.63
N LEU A 256 -17.94 -17.92 2.90
CA LEU A 256 -17.97 -16.69 2.11
C LEU A 256 -16.67 -15.90 2.23
N TRP A 257 -16.06 -15.85 3.42
CA TRP A 257 -14.75 -15.23 3.61
C TRP A 257 -13.67 -15.95 2.77
N HIS A 258 -13.65 -17.28 2.84
CA HIS A 258 -12.75 -18.11 2.05
C HIS A 258 -12.95 -17.87 0.54
N GLU A 259 -14.19 -17.85 0.08
CA GLU A 259 -14.51 -17.58 -1.32
C GLU A 259 -14.05 -16.17 -1.76
N ALA A 260 -14.24 -15.16 -0.90
CA ALA A 260 -13.69 -13.83 -1.12
C ALA A 260 -12.15 -13.86 -1.22
N MET A 261 -11.46 -14.69 -0.42
CA MET A 261 -10.02 -14.81 -0.49
C MET A 261 -9.55 -15.34 -1.85
N LYS A 262 -10.17 -16.42 -2.33
CA LYS A 262 -9.85 -17.01 -3.65
C LYS A 262 -10.03 -15.99 -4.77
N THR A 263 -11.12 -15.23 -4.73
CA THR A 263 -11.34 -14.19 -5.74
C THR A 263 -10.29 -13.07 -5.70
N CYS A 264 -9.84 -12.67 -4.50
CA CYS A 264 -8.76 -11.69 -4.33
C CYS A 264 -7.42 -12.25 -4.80
N TYR A 265 -7.12 -13.51 -4.48
CA TYR A 265 -5.91 -14.21 -4.91
C TYR A 265 -5.83 -14.30 -6.44
N ALA A 266 -6.91 -14.68 -7.12
CA ALA A 266 -6.97 -14.75 -8.57
C ALA A 266 -6.61 -13.41 -9.24
N CYS A 267 -7.10 -12.29 -8.71
CA CYS A 267 -6.77 -10.96 -9.22
C CYS A 267 -5.29 -10.58 -9.01
N HIS A 268 -4.64 -11.11 -7.96
CA HIS A 268 -3.28 -10.73 -7.58
C HIS A 268 -2.18 -11.67 -8.08
N GLN A 269 -2.49 -12.95 -8.29
CA GLN A 269 -1.51 -13.97 -8.68
C GLN A 269 -1.79 -14.67 -10.01
N SER A 270 -2.90 -14.35 -10.70
CA SER A 270 -3.49 -15.16 -11.78
C SER A 270 -3.93 -16.54 -11.27
N ALA A 271 -5.24 -16.79 -11.26
CA ALA A 271 -5.79 -18.11 -11.04
C ALA A 271 -7.00 -18.32 -11.97
N GLY A 272 -7.14 -19.54 -12.52
CA GLY A 272 -8.15 -19.84 -13.52
C GLY A 272 -7.97 -19.03 -14.82
N ASP A 273 -9.06 -18.45 -15.31
CA ASP A 273 -9.11 -17.62 -16.53
C ASP A 273 -8.89 -16.12 -16.25
N ILE A 274 -8.61 -15.76 -15.00
CA ILE A 274 -8.43 -14.37 -14.57
C ILE A 274 -6.96 -13.98 -14.76
N PRO A 275 -6.65 -13.03 -15.67
CA PRO A 275 -5.30 -12.52 -15.79
C PRO A 275 -4.92 -11.77 -14.51
N ARG A 276 -3.64 -11.83 -14.11
CA ARG A 276 -3.11 -11.01 -13.01
C ARG A 276 -3.33 -9.54 -13.32
N LEU A 277 -4.37 -8.98 -12.71
CA LEU A 277 -4.74 -7.58 -12.85
C LEU A 277 -3.70 -6.71 -12.16
N ARG A 278 -3.14 -7.19 -11.04
CA ARG A 278 -2.09 -6.47 -10.33
C ARG A 278 -1.27 -7.38 -9.42
N LYS A 279 0.04 -7.46 -9.67
CA LYS A 279 0.97 -8.14 -8.76
C LYS A 279 0.95 -7.46 -7.39
N PHE A 280 0.63 -8.24 -6.35
CA PHE A 280 0.80 -7.85 -4.96
C PHE A 280 1.83 -8.80 -4.34
N ASN A 281 2.99 -8.26 -4.02
CA ASN A 281 4.07 -8.97 -3.34
C ASN A 281 4.51 -8.08 -2.17
N PRO A 282 3.92 -8.26 -0.98
CA PRO A 282 4.27 -7.44 0.17
C PRO A 282 5.75 -7.69 0.54
N PRO A 283 6.51 -6.65 0.95
CA PRO A 283 7.84 -6.86 1.53
C PRO A 283 7.76 -7.82 2.72
N GLU A 284 8.85 -8.54 3.00
CA GLU A 284 8.96 -9.50 4.10
C GLU A 284 8.44 -8.92 5.43
N SER A 285 8.85 -7.71 5.81
CA SER A 285 8.39 -7.07 7.05
C SER A 285 6.86 -6.90 7.13
N ILE A 286 6.20 -6.61 6.00
CA ILE A 286 4.73 -6.52 5.91
C ILE A 286 4.12 -7.92 6.03
N HIS A 287 4.73 -8.92 5.39
CA HIS A 287 4.29 -10.30 5.46
C HIS A 287 4.42 -10.89 6.89
N SER A 288 5.56 -10.67 7.56
CA SER A 288 5.75 -11.10 8.95
C SER A 288 4.74 -10.46 9.89
N LYS A 289 4.32 -9.21 9.65
CA LYS A 289 3.22 -8.60 10.41
C LYS A 289 1.89 -9.32 10.18
N HIS A 290 1.60 -9.70 8.95
CA HIS A 290 0.41 -10.48 8.64
C HIS A 290 0.38 -11.81 9.42
N HIS A 291 1.51 -12.52 9.50
CA HIS A 291 1.64 -13.74 10.33
C HIS A 291 1.40 -13.45 11.81
N ARG A 292 1.98 -12.37 12.38
CA ARG A 292 1.71 -11.99 13.77
C ARG A 292 0.24 -11.67 14.02
N VAL A 293 -0.47 -11.07 13.05
CA VAL A 293 -1.91 -10.83 13.18
C VAL A 293 -2.68 -12.15 13.15
N ALA A 294 -2.31 -13.09 12.27
CA ALA A 294 -2.90 -14.43 12.21
C ALA A 294 -2.70 -15.19 13.54
N ALA A 295 -1.50 -15.15 14.10
CA ALA A 295 -1.14 -15.82 15.35
C ALA A 295 -1.96 -15.33 16.56
N LYS A 296 -2.42 -14.06 16.57
CA LYS A 296 -3.32 -13.54 17.62
C LYS A 296 -4.67 -14.27 17.67
N PHE A 297 -5.05 -14.94 16.59
CA PHE A 297 -6.25 -15.77 16.50
C PHE A 297 -5.94 -17.26 16.50
N GLU A 298 -4.70 -17.66 16.85
CA GLU A 298 -4.23 -19.05 16.91
C GLU A 298 -4.17 -19.74 15.52
N PHE A 299 -4.09 -18.95 14.44
CA PHE A 299 -3.86 -19.49 13.11
C PHE A 299 -2.39 -19.85 12.92
N GLY A 300 -2.13 -20.93 12.16
CA GLY A 300 -0.78 -21.31 11.72
C GLY A 300 -0.09 -20.18 10.95
N ASN A 301 1.24 -20.10 11.07
CA ASN A 301 2.06 -19.06 10.45
C ASN A 301 2.40 -19.35 8.97
N GLY A 302 1.78 -20.36 8.36
CA GLY A 302 2.05 -20.74 6.98
C GLY A 302 1.20 -19.98 5.97
N CYS A 303 1.75 -19.81 4.77
CA CYS A 303 1.01 -19.28 3.62
C CYS A 303 -0.20 -20.16 3.28
N ASP A 304 -0.10 -21.47 3.46
CA ASP A 304 -1.18 -22.45 3.31
C ASP A 304 -2.40 -22.14 4.19
N THR A 305 -2.17 -21.69 5.43
CA THR A 305 -3.23 -21.35 6.38
C THR A 305 -3.98 -20.10 5.92
N CYS A 306 -3.27 -19.13 5.35
CA CYS A 306 -3.86 -17.86 4.91
C CYS A 306 -4.42 -17.90 3.48
N HIS A 307 -3.87 -18.78 2.64
CA HIS A 307 -4.25 -18.95 1.24
C HIS A 307 -5.06 -20.23 0.98
N PHE A 308 -5.38 -20.99 2.03
CA PHE A 308 -6.10 -22.26 1.96
C PHE A 308 -5.49 -23.25 0.97
N GLU A 309 -4.20 -23.53 1.10
CA GLU A 309 -3.46 -24.46 0.25
C GLU A 309 -3.38 -24.05 -1.25
N GLU A 310 -3.97 -22.91 -1.65
CA GLU A 310 -3.95 -22.41 -3.04
C GLU A 310 -2.74 -21.52 -3.35
N THR A 311 -1.73 -21.49 -2.47
CA THR A 311 -0.51 -20.70 -2.68
C THR A 311 0.44 -21.35 -3.68
N ARG A 312 0.91 -20.56 -4.65
CA ARG A 312 2.03 -20.91 -5.55
C ARG A 312 3.31 -20.14 -5.18
N ILE A 313 3.27 -19.37 -4.10
CA ILE A 313 4.36 -18.53 -3.64
C ILE A 313 5.18 -19.35 -2.65
N THR A 314 6.45 -19.56 -2.97
CA THR A 314 7.47 -20.17 -2.11
C THR A 314 8.37 -19.09 -1.51
N GLY A 315 8.95 -19.31 -0.32
CA GLY A 315 9.93 -18.42 0.28
C GLY A 315 9.39 -17.35 1.24
N TYR A 316 8.20 -17.54 1.79
CA TYR A 316 7.71 -16.80 2.97
C TYR A 316 7.40 -17.76 4.14
N ASP A 317 8.10 -18.89 4.17
CA ASP A 317 8.00 -19.91 5.22
C ASP A 317 8.67 -19.44 6.52
#